data_AF-A0A8B6GR09-F1
#
_entry.id   AF-A0A8B6GR09-F1
#
_cell.length_a   1.000
_cell.length_b   1.000
_cell.length_c   1.000
_cell.angle_alpha   90.00
_cell.angle_beta   90.00
_cell.angle_gamma   90.00
#
_symmetry.space_group_name_H-M   'P 1'
#
loop_
_entity.id
_entity.type
_entity.pdbx_description
1 polymer ?
#
loop_
_entity_poly.entity_id
_entity_poly.type
_entity_poly.pdbx_seq_one_letter_code
_entity_poly.pdbx_strand_id
1 'polypeptide(L)'
;MLRPRGGDFFYSDDEFEVLMEDLKLLKTIGADGFVFGFLNSNGTIDKDRCKEVIDAIRPLAATFHRAIDTTVDIMTALEVVIKIGFTRVLTSGGCSTALEGLPIISEMICKAKGRIIVMPGGGINENNISRVLQQSKAKEFHCSARTSRPSLMQFQKAGIPMGTAFHPPEYSTKVTDVAKVQHFISLSELR
;
A
#
# COMPACT_ATOMS: atom_id res chain seq x y z
N MET A 1 4.96 -8.54 -0.88
CA MET A 1 5.25 -7.11 -1.14
C MET A 1 6.71 -7.03 -1.57
N LEU A 2 7.01 -6.38 -2.69
CA LEU A 2 8.38 -6.21 -3.18
C LEU A 2 8.81 -4.78 -2.83
N ARG A 3 9.56 -4.64 -1.73
CA ARG A 3 10.09 -3.35 -1.26
C ARG A 3 11.31 -3.62 -0.37
N PRO A 4 12.54 -3.40 -0.86
CA PRO A 4 13.74 -3.89 -0.19
C PRO A 4 14.12 -3.05 1.04
N ARG A 5 13.63 -1.81 1.12
CA ARG A 5 13.84 -0.90 2.25
C ARG A 5 12.69 0.08 2.48
N GLY A 6 12.74 0.77 3.62
CA GLY A 6 11.95 1.99 3.84
C GLY A 6 12.50 3.18 3.04
N GLY A 7 11.87 4.35 3.23
CA GLY A 7 12.24 5.59 2.51
C GLY A 7 11.55 5.72 1.15
N ASP A 8 12.27 6.32 0.20
CA ASP A 8 11.82 6.56 -1.18
C ASP A 8 11.61 5.27 -2.00
N PHE A 9 11.30 5.46 -3.28
CA PHE A 9 11.01 4.40 -4.26
C PHE A 9 11.92 4.51 -5.50
N PHE A 10 13.03 5.23 -5.39
CA PHE A 10 14.06 5.32 -6.42
C PHE A 10 15.18 4.37 -6.03
N TYR A 11 15.17 3.19 -6.65
CA TYR A 11 16.07 2.10 -6.27
C TYR A 11 17.36 2.10 -7.10
N SER A 12 18.46 1.66 -6.52
CA SER A 12 19.66 1.32 -7.29
C SER A 12 19.46 0.04 -8.12
N ASP A 13 20.43 -0.29 -8.98
CA ASP A 13 20.41 -1.56 -9.71
C ASP A 13 20.51 -2.75 -8.75
N ASP A 14 21.42 -2.71 -7.76
CA ASP A 14 21.54 -3.76 -6.74
C ASP A 14 20.24 -3.97 -5.95
N GLU A 15 19.54 -2.89 -5.58
CA GLU A 15 18.26 -2.98 -4.87
C GLU A 15 17.17 -3.60 -5.76
N PHE A 16 17.22 -3.33 -7.06
CA PHE A 16 16.31 -3.92 -8.03
C PHE A 16 16.62 -5.41 -8.26
N GLU A 17 17.89 -5.83 -8.27
CA GLU A 17 18.27 -7.23 -8.34
C GLU A 17 17.75 -8.02 -7.13
N VAL A 18 17.88 -7.47 -5.91
CA VAL A 18 17.30 -8.06 -4.69
C VAL A 18 15.78 -8.27 -4.84
N LEU A 19 15.07 -7.26 -5.38
CA LEU A 19 13.64 -7.36 -5.63
C LEU A 19 13.26 -8.46 -6.62
N MET A 20 14.09 -8.67 -7.65
CA MET A 20 13.86 -9.70 -8.66
C MET A 20 14.11 -11.11 -8.11
N GLU A 21 15.07 -11.28 -7.21
CA GLU A 21 15.26 -12.54 -6.48
C GLU A 21 14.10 -12.82 -5.51
N ASP A 22 13.66 -11.81 -4.76
CA ASP A 22 12.47 -11.91 -3.90
C ASP A 22 11.23 -12.30 -4.71
N LEU A 23 11.04 -11.71 -5.90
CA LEU A 23 9.95 -12.03 -6.81
C LEU A 23 9.97 -13.50 -7.19
N LYS A 24 11.12 -14.02 -7.65
CA LYS A 24 11.28 -15.43 -8.03
C LYS A 24 10.90 -16.34 -6.86
N LEU A 25 11.46 -16.08 -5.69
CA LEU A 25 11.18 -16.86 -4.48
C LEU A 25 9.70 -16.82 -4.11
N LEU A 26 9.10 -15.63 -4.00
CA LEU A 26 7.69 -15.44 -3.65
C LEU A 26 6.75 -16.13 -4.65
N LYS A 27 7.10 -16.11 -5.94
CA LYS A 27 6.33 -16.81 -6.98
C LYS A 27 6.40 -18.33 -6.79
N THR A 28 7.58 -18.88 -6.47
CA THR A 28 7.75 -20.33 -6.24
C THR A 28 7.03 -20.84 -5.01
N ILE A 29 6.91 -20.03 -3.96
CA ILE A 29 6.19 -20.41 -2.73
C ILE A 29 4.67 -20.14 -2.80
N GLY A 30 4.16 -19.71 -3.97
CA GLY A 30 2.71 -19.65 -4.23
C GLY A 30 2.05 -18.30 -3.92
N ALA A 31 2.74 -17.17 -4.05
CA ALA A 31 2.09 -15.86 -3.94
C ALA A 31 1.00 -15.66 -5.02
N ASP A 32 -0.20 -15.24 -4.63
CA ASP A 32 -1.33 -14.98 -5.54
C ASP A 32 -1.22 -13.63 -6.29
N GLY A 33 -0.32 -12.76 -5.86
CA GLY A 33 -0.15 -11.42 -6.44
C GLY A 33 0.98 -10.63 -5.79
N PHE A 34 1.34 -9.53 -6.44
CA PHE A 34 2.49 -8.70 -6.06
C PHE A 34 2.10 -7.24 -5.86
N VAL A 35 2.83 -6.58 -4.97
CA VAL A 35 2.61 -5.17 -4.59
C VAL A 35 3.95 -4.46 -4.59
N PHE A 36 4.10 -3.43 -5.42
CA PHE A 36 5.33 -2.68 -5.63
C PHE A 36 5.06 -1.32 -6.29
N GLY A 37 6.09 -0.51 -6.52
CA GLY A 37 6.00 0.72 -7.29
C GLY A 37 7.34 1.42 -7.31
N PHE A 38 7.81 1.78 -8.50
CA PHE A 38 9.14 2.34 -8.73
C PHE A 38 9.01 3.73 -9.32
N LEU A 39 9.81 4.66 -8.80
CA LEU A 39 9.83 6.05 -9.25
C LEU A 39 11.23 6.41 -9.72
N ASN A 40 11.29 7.32 -10.68
CA ASN A 40 12.50 8.03 -11.05
C ASN A 40 12.79 9.14 -10.03
N SER A 41 14.03 9.61 -10.00
CA SER A 41 14.46 10.72 -9.13
C SER A 41 13.69 12.04 -9.33
N ASN A 42 13.04 12.21 -10.49
CA ASN A 42 12.18 13.36 -10.80
C ASN A 42 10.71 13.19 -10.37
N GLY A 43 10.37 12.12 -9.64
CA GLY A 43 9.01 11.87 -9.14
C GLY A 43 8.03 11.32 -10.20
N THR A 44 8.52 10.93 -11.37
CA THR A 44 7.72 10.16 -12.36
C THR A 44 7.85 8.66 -12.13
N ILE A 45 6.97 7.86 -12.71
CA ILE A 45 7.07 6.39 -12.63
C ILE A 45 8.24 5.89 -13.46
N ASP A 46 9.05 5.01 -12.87
CA ASP A 46 10.04 4.21 -13.59
C ASP A 46 9.31 3.11 -14.39
N LYS A 47 9.05 3.41 -15.66
CA LYS A 47 8.21 2.58 -16.53
C LYS A 47 8.89 1.26 -16.87
N ASP A 48 10.21 1.29 -17.06
CA ASP A 48 10.96 0.15 -17.58
C ASP A 48 11.05 -0.93 -16.52
N ARG A 49 11.48 -0.59 -15.30
CA ARG A 49 11.52 -1.54 -14.18
C ARG A 49 10.13 -2.01 -13.77
N CYS A 50 9.12 -1.13 -13.80
CA CYS A 50 7.75 -1.54 -13.52
C CYS A 50 7.27 -2.57 -14.56
N LYS A 51 7.55 -2.34 -15.84
CA LYS A 51 7.16 -3.24 -16.93
C LYS A 51 7.88 -4.58 -16.83
N GLU A 52 9.17 -4.58 -16.53
CA GLU A 52 9.96 -5.79 -16.33
C GLU A 52 9.36 -6.69 -15.24
N VAL A 53 9.02 -6.10 -14.08
CA VAL A 53 8.37 -6.85 -12.99
C VAL A 53 6.99 -7.36 -13.40
N ILE A 54 6.16 -6.52 -14.04
CA ILE A 54 4.83 -6.96 -14.52
C ILE A 54 4.94 -8.15 -15.47
N ASP A 55 5.86 -8.10 -16.44
CA ASP A 55 6.06 -9.17 -17.39
C ASP A 55 6.54 -10.46 -16.69
N ALA A 56 7.38 -10.35 -15.65
CA ALA A 56 7.87 -11.48 -14.87
C ALA A 56 6.80 -12.12 -13.96
N ILE A 57 5.87 -11.35 -13.39
CA ILE A 57 4.85 -11.90 -12.46
C ILE A 57 3.63 -12.49 -13.17
N ARG A 58 3.41 -12.22 -14.47
CA ARG A 58 2.26 -12.77 -15.20
C ARG A 58 2.12 -14.29 -15.00
N PRO A 59 0.88 -14.80 -14.92
CA PRO A 59 -0.41 -14.10 -15.05
C PRO A 59 -0.93 -13.45 -13.74
N LEU A 60 -0.11 -13.36 -12.69
CA LEU A 60 -0.55 -12.90 -11.37
C LEU A 60 -0.90 -11.41 -11.34
N ALA A 61 -1.80 -11.05 -10.43
CA ALA A 61 -2.25 -9.67 -10.27
C ALA A 61 -1.18 -8.78 -9.62
N ALA A 62 -1.15 -7.51 -10.02
CA ALA A 62 -0.22 -6.51 -9.51
C ALA A 62 -0.96 -5.31 -8.92
N THR A 63 -0.46 -4.79 -7.79
CA THR A 63 -0.93 -3.53 -7.19
C THR A 63 0.21 -2.52 -7.14
N PHE A 64 0.01 -1.35 -7.78
CA PHE A 64 0.92 -0.22 -7.60
C PHE A 64 0.67 0.41 -6.23
N HIS A 65 1.64 0.37 -5.33
CA HIS A 65 1.44 0.80 -3.95
C HIS A 65 1.48 2.33 -3.78
N ARG A 66 1.54 2.80 -2.53
CA ARG A 66 1.51 4.23 -2.15
C ARG A 66 2.64 5.11 -2.69
N ALA A 67 3.61 4.57 -3.44
CA ALA A 67 4.52 5.40 -4.24
C ALA A 67 3.77 6.36 -5.18
N ILE A 68 2.54 6.04 -5.60
CA ILE A 68 1.78 6.95 -6.45
C ILE A 68 1.47 8.27 -5.74
N ASP A 69 1.31 8.24 -4.41
CA ASP A 69 1.03 9.41 -3.57
C ASP A 69 2.21 10.38 -3.50
N THR A 70 3.41 9.95 -3.91
CA THR A 70 4.64 10.77 -3.94
C THR A 70 5.08 11.11 -5.35
N THR A 71 4.20 10.94 -6.35
CA THR A 71 4.48 11.34 -7.73
C THR A 71 4.27 12.83 -7.94
N VAL A 72 4.96 13.40 -8.92
CA VAL A 72 4.83 14.82 -9.28
C VAL A 72 3.42 15.17 -9.81
N ASP A 73 2.78 14.24 -10.50
CA ASP A 73 1.40 14.35 -11.00
C ASP A 73 0.73 12.98 -10.91
N ILE A 74 -0.18 12.86 -9.95
CA ILE A 74 -0.90 11.62 -9.64
C ILE A 74 -1.82 11.17 -10.79
N MET A 75 -2.38 12.11 -11.55
CA MET A 75 -3.32 11.83 -12.64
C MET A 75 -2.62 11.38 -13.91
N THR A 76 -1.40 11.88 -14.14
CA THR A 76 -0.51 11.36 -15.18
C THR A 76 0.07 10.01 -14.78
N ALA A 77 0.48 9.86 -13.52
CA ALA A 77 0.98 8.60 -12.97
C ALA A 77 -0.08 7.47 -13.09
N LEU A 78 -1.34 7.76 -12.78
CA LEU A 78 -2.45 6.80 -12.92
C LEU A 78 -2.54 6.22 -14.34
N GLU A 79 -2.47 7.05 -15.38
CA GLU A 79 -2.53 6.59 -16.77
C GLU A 79 -1.33 5.71 -17.14
N VAL A 80 -0.14 6.03 -16.61
CA VAL A 80 1.06 5.21 -16.79
C VAL A 80 0.91 3.85 -16.12
N VAL A 81 0.42 3.81 -14.87
CA VAL A 81 0.15 2.56 -14.13
C VAL A 81 -0.85 1.67 -14.90
N ILE A 82 -1.94 2.27 -15.42
CA ILE A 82 -2.93 1.56 -16.25
C ILE A 82 -2.25 0.98 -17.51
N LYS A 83 -1.47 1.79 -18.22
CA LYS A 83 -0.82 1.37 -19.48
C LYS A 83 0.19 0.25 -19.28
N ILE A 84 0.91 0.24 -18.16
CA ILE A 84 1.88 -0.81 -17.82
C ILE A 84 1.17 -2.14 -17.51
N GLY A 85 -0.07 -2.10 -17.01
CA GLY A 85 -0.91 -3.28 -16.81
C GLY A 85 -1.08 -3.68 -15.33
N PHE A 86 -0.97 -2.75 -14.40
CA PHE A 86 -1.37 -3.00 -13.01
C PHE A 86 -2.88 -3.20 -12.90
N THR A 87 -3.29 -4.10 -12.00
CA THR A 87 -4.71 -4.39 -11.74
C THR A 87 -5.33 -3.50 -10.67
N ARG A 88 -4.50 -2.99 -9.76
CA ARG A 88 -4.88 -2.16 -8.63
C ARG A 88 -3.88 -1.03 -8.41
N VAL A 89 -4.34 0.06 -7.82
CA VAL A 89 -3.50 1.12 -7.26
C VAL A 89 -3.94 1.44 -5.83
N LEU A 90 -3.01 1.42 -4.89
CA LEU A 90 -3.22 1.79 -3.49
C LEU A 90 -2.78 3.24 -3.27
N THR A 91 -3.70 4.10 -2.82
CA THR A 91 -3.46 5.55 -2.74
C THR A 91 -4.20 6.19 -1.56
N SER A 92 -3.60 7.24 -1.00
CA SER A 92 -4.25 8.19 -0.10
C SER A 92 -4.66 9.49 -0.81
N GLY A 93 -4.66 9.50 -2.15
CA GLY A 93 -4.93 10.69 -2.96
C GLY A 93 -3.82 11.73 -2.93
N GLY A 94 -2.58 11.33 -2.66
CA GLY A 94 -1.47 12.29 -2.48
C GLY A 94 -1.50 13.06 -1.15
N CYS A 95 -2.37 12.68 -0.20
CA CYS A 95 -2.49 13.31 1.12
C CYS A 95 -2.01 12.41 2.26
N SER A 96 -2.01 12.93 3.49
CA SER A 96 -1.54 12.17 4.67
C SER A 96 -2.48 10.99 4.99
N THR A 97 -3.78 11.15 4.75
CA THR A 97 -4.81 10.13 4.90
C THR A 97 -5.72 10.06 3.67
N ALA A 98 -6.34 8.90 3.44
CA ALA A 98 -7.33 8.73 2.37
C ALA A 98 -8.58 9.61 2.56
N LEU A 99 -8.90 10.01 3.80
CA LEU A 99 -10.01 10.93 4.06
C LEU A 99 -9.70 12.36 3.58
N GLU A 100 -8.45 12.81 3.74
CA GLU A 100 -8.01 14.11 3.24
C GLU A 100 -7.92 14.13 1.71
N GLY A 101 -7.34 13.08 1.11
CA GLY A 101 -7.21 12.95 -0.34
C GLY A 101 -8.46 12.43 -1.04
N LEU A 102 -9.60 12.36 -0.34
CA LEU A 102 -10.85 11.81 -0.84
C LEU A 102 -11.32 12.44 -2.16
N PRO A 103 -11.25 13.77 -2.38
CA PRO A 103 -11.59 14.37 -3.67
C PRO A 103 -10.74 13.84 -4.83
N ILE A 104 -9.43 13.71 -4.61
CA ILE A 104 -8.48 13.19 -5.61
C ILE A 104 -8.76 11.72 -5.90
N ILE A 105 -9.03 10.92 -4.86
CA ILE A 105 -9.41 9.51 -5.01
C ILE A 105 -10.68 9.36 -5.86
N SER A 106 -11.71 10.18 -5.61
CA SER A 106 -12.94 10.18 -6.41
C SER A 106 -12.66 10.51 -7.88
N GLU A 107 -11.80 11.51 -8.14
CA GLU A 107 -11.38 11.87 -9.49
C GLU A 107 -10.58 10.75 -10.15
N MET A 108 -9.66 10.10 -9.43
CA MET A 108 -8.90 8.95 -9.93
C MET A 108 -9.82 7.79 -10.32
N ILE A 109 -10.84 7.48 -9.52
CA ILE A 109 -11.84 6.44 -9.82
C ILE A 109 -12.62 6.81 -11.09
N CYS A 110 -13.08 8.06 -11.19
CA CYS A 110 -13.78 8.57 -12.36
C CYS A 110 -12.92 8.47 -13.62
N LYS A 111 -11.66 8.89 -13.55
CA LYS A 111 -10.70 8.83 -14.66
C LYS A 111 -10.31 7.41 -15.03
N ALA A 112 -10.16 6.52 -14.05
CA ALA A 112 -9.82 5.12 -14.29
C ALA A 112 -10.90 4.41 -15.13
N LYS A 113 -12.18 4.79 -15.01
CA LYS A 113 -13.31 4.22 -15.78
C LYS A 113 -13.33 2.69 -15.76
N GLY A 114 -12.96 2.08 -14.63
CA GLY A 114 -12.91 0.63 -14.46
C GLY A 114 -11.72 -0.08 -15.11
N ARG A 115 -10.79 0.64 -15.77
CA ARG A 115 -9.56 0.06 -16.36
C ARG A 115 -8.58 -0.46 -15.29
N ILE A 116 -8.66 0.10 -14.09
CA ILE A 116 -7.89 -0.30 -12.91
C ILE A 116 -8.76 -0.09 -11.66
N ILE A 117 -8.52 -0.88 -10.63
CA ILE A 117 -9.14 -0.68 -9.32
C ILE A 117 -8.33 0.36 -8.54
N VAL A 118 -8.94 1.50 -8.24
CA VAL A 118 -8.36 2.48 -7.30
C VAL A 118 -8.82 2.13 -5.89
N MET A 119 -7.87 1.75 -5.04
CA MET A 119 -8.06 1.27 -3.68
C MET A 119 -7.60 2.33 -2.68
N PRO A 120 -8.53 3.03 -2.01
CA PRO A 120 -8.20 3.99 -0.95
C PRO A 120 -7.46 3.30 0.19
N GLY A 121 -6.42 3.93 0.71
CA GLY A 121 -5.70 3.47 1.89
C GLY A 121 -4.85 4.57 2.51
N GLY A 122 -4.41 4.33 3.75
CA GLY A 122 -3.77 5.35 4.58
C GLY A 122 -4.75 5.98 5.56
N GLY A 123 -4.64 5.61 6.84
CA GLY A 123 -5.47 6.17 7.91
C GLY A 123 -6.94 5.71 7.93
N ILE A 124 -7.33 4.73 7.12
CA ILE A 124 -8.69 4.16 7.16
C ILE A 124 -8.94 3.48 8.52
N ASN A 125 -10.02 3.90 9.18
CA ASN A 125 -10.48 3.41 10.48
C ASN A 125 -12.02 3.30 10.52
N GLU A 126 -12.55 2.73 11.60
CA GLU A 126 -13.98 2.45 11.80
C GLU A 126 -14.84 3.73 11.72
N ASN A 127 -14.28 4.89 12.06
CA ASN A 127 -14.99 6.17 12.07
C ASN A 127 -15.05 6.84 10.69
N ASN A 128 -14.15 6.49 9.75
CA ASN A 128 -14.05 7.16 8.46
C ASN A 128 -14.38 6.27 7.25
N ILE A 129 -14.39 4.95 7.41
CA ILE A 129 -14.56 4.01 6.30
C ILE A 129 -15.87 4.26 5.52
N SER A 130 -17.00 4.42 6.21
CA SER A 130 -18.29 4.62 5.55
C SER A 130 -18.29 5.87 4.68
N ARG A 131 -17.71 6.97 5.17
CA ARG A 131 -17.59 8.22 4.42
C ARG A 131 -16.68 8.06 3.20
N VAL A 132 -15.51 7.43 3.38
CA VAL A 132 -14.56 7.19 2.28
C VAL A 132 -15.24 6.37 1.18
N LEU A 133 -15.91 5.28 1.51
CA LEU A 133 -16.57 4.41 0.53
C LEU A 133 -17.75 5.11 -0.16
N GLN A 134 -18.61 5.80 0.60
CA GLN A 134 -19.78 6.47 0.04
C GLN A 134 -19.43 7.61 -0.92
N GLN A 135 -18.38 8.38 -0.62
CA GLN A 135 -17.99 9.55 -1.42
C GLN A 135 -17.03 9.20 -2.57
N SER A 136 -16.12 8.24 -2.38
CA SER A 136 -15.23 7.78 -3.46
C SER A 136 -15.89 6.82 -4.45
N LYS A 137 -16.91 6.08 -4.00
CA LYS A 137 -17.48 4.92 -4.72
C LYS A 137 -16.45 3.82 -4.98
N ALA A 138 -15.37 3.77 -4.19
CA ALA A 138 -14.37 2.73 -4.28
C ALA A 138 -14.97 1.35 -4.00
N LYS A 139 -14.60 0.37 -4.82
CA LYS A 139 -15.05 -1.03 -4.65
C LYS A 139 -14.25 -1.74 -3.57
N GLU A 140 -12.95 -1.51 -3.53
CA GLU A 140 -11.99 -2.08 -2.59
C GLU A 140 -11.37 -0.99 -1.72
N PHE A 141 -10.89 -1.33 -0.52
CA PHE A 141 -10.15 -0.43 0.38
C PHE A 141 -9.06 -1.20 1.13
N HIS A 142 -8.05 -0.48 1.63
CA HIS A 142 -6.96 -1.04 2.41
C HIS A 142 -6.87 -0.40 3.80
N CYS A 143 -6.89 -1.22 4.85
CA CYS A 143 -6.72 -0.79 6.22
C CYS A 143 -5.74 -1.69 6.98
N SER A 144 -5.23 -1.22 8.11
CA SER A 144 -4.30 -1.98 8.94
C SER A 144 -5.00 -2.83 10.00
N ALA A 145 -6.13 -2.36 10.53
CA ALA A 145 -6.95 -3.00 11.57
C ALA A 145 -6.15 -3.56 12.77
N ARG A 146 -5.07 -2.88 13.19
CA ARG A 146 -4.20 -3.36 14.28
C ARG A 146 -4.59 -2.79 15.64
N THR A 147 -4.37 -3.57 16.69
CA THR A 147 -4.33 -3.12 18.09
C THR A 147 -2.92 -3.33 18.66
N SER A 148 -2.56 -2.53 19.66
CA SER A 148 -1.32 -2.72 20.42
C SER A 148 -1.60 -3.65 21.59
N ARG A 149 -0.77 -4.69 21.75
CA ARG A 149 -0.84 -5.62 22.87
C ARG A 149 0.44 -5.51 23.70
N PRO A 150 0.36 -5.40 25.03
CA PRO A 150 1.55 -5.44 25.88
C PRO A 150 2.22 -6.82 25.78
N SER A 151 3.54 -6.84 25.97
CA SER A 151 4.33 -8.07 26.07
C SER A 151 3.92 -8.89 27.29
N LEU A 152 4.04 -10.21 27.17
CA LEU A 152 3.86 -11.15 28.29
C LEU A 152 5.10 -11.28 29.17
N MET A 153 6.19 -10.56 28.85
CA MET A 153 7.40 -10.56 29.66
C MET A 153 7.10 -10.02 31.06
N GLN A 154 7.36 -10.85 32.08
CA GLN A 154 7.18 -10.51 33.48
C GLN A 154 8.23 -9.52 34.00
N PHE A 155 9.45 -9.59 33.45
CA PHE A 155 10.51 -8.63 33.74
C PHE A 155 10.76 -7.74 32.52
N GLN A 156 10.79 -6.42 32.74
CA GLN A 156 10.99 -5.44 31.69
C GLN A 156 12.07 -4.44 32.12
N LYS A 157 13.17 -4.40 31.39
CA LYS A 157 14.22 -3.40 31.59
C LYS A 157 13.92 -2.15 30.77
N ALA A 158 13.58 -1.06 31.44
CA ALA A 158 13.32 0.23 30.82
C ALA A 158 14.61 0.91 30.34
N GLY A 159 14.48 1.82 29.38
CA GLY A 159 15.57 2.69 28.92
C GLY A 159 16.58 2.06 27.96
N ILE A 160 16.32 0.86 27.45
CA ILE A 160 17.17 0.20 26.43
C ILE A 160 16.38 0.09 25.12
N PRO A 161 16.60 0.97 24.15
CA PRO A 161 16.03 0.84 22.82
C PRO A 161 16.85 -0.17 21.98
N MET A 162 16.18 -1.05 21.25
CA MET A 162 16.81 -1.98 20.29
C MET A 162 16.87 -1.39 18.87
N GLY A 163 16.07 -0.36 18.59
CA GLY A 163 16.03 0.35 17.32
C GLY A 163 16.15 1.87 17.50
N THR A 164 15.54 2.64 16.57
CA THR A 164 15.52 4.10 16.71
C THR A 164 14.68 4.53 17.92
N ALA A 165 15.12 5.59 18.61
CA ALA A 165 14.54 6.06 19.88
C ALA A 165 13.06 6.52 19.81
N PHE A 166 12.48 6.61 18.60
CA PHE A 166 11.10 7.06 18.36
C PHE A 166 10.10 5.90 18.13
N HIS A 167 10.52 4.65 18.37
CA HIS A 167 9.67 3.47 18.19
C HIS A 167 8.77 3.15 19.40
N PRO A 168 7.68 2.39 19.18
CA PRO A 168 6.86 1.89 20.28
C PRO A 168 7.70 1.12 21.32
N PRO A 169 7.25 1.07 22.58
CA PRO A 169 8.00 0.42 23.65
C PRO A 169 8.32 -1.04 23.28
N GLU A 170 9.54 -1.48 23.60
CA GLU A 170 10.08 -2.83 23.34
C GLU A 170 9.14 -3.95 23.79
N TYR A 171 8.34 -3.65 24.82
CA TYR A 171 7.38 -4.56 25.42
C TYR A 171 5.96 -4.35 24.89
N SER A 172 5.81 -3.99 23.61
CA SER A 172 4.52 -3.90 22.93
C SER A 172 4.60 -4.47 21.51
N THR A 173 3.54 -5.14 21.08
CA THR A 173 3.43 -5.71 19.73
C THR A 173 2.14 -5.24 19.06
N LYS A 174 2.21 -4.96 17.77
CA LYS A 174 1.03 -4.61 16.96
C LYS A 174 0.51 -5.87 16.29
N VAL A 175 -0.74 -6.23 16.57
CA VAL A 175 -1.39 -7.42 16.02
C VAL A 175 -2.67 -7.01 15.32
N THR A 176 -2.97 -7.61 14.17
CA THR A 176 -4.27 -7.42 13.51
C THR A 176 -5.38 -7.96 14.42
N ASP A 177 -6.40 -7.15 14.64
CA ASP A 177 -7.46 -7.43 15.61
C ASP A 177 -8.70 -8.01 14.91
N VAL A 178 -9.11 -9.21 15.32
CA VAL A 178 -10.24 -9.94 14.73
C VAL A 178 -11.53 -9.14 14.83
N ALA A 179 -11.81 -8.52 15.99
CA ALA A 179 -13.04 -7.77 16.21
C ALA A 179 -13.07 -6.50 15.35
N LYS A 180 -11.92 -5.82 15.19
CA LYS A 180 -11.82 -4.68 14.27
C LYS A 180 -12.08 -5.09 12.82
N VAL A 181 -11.48 -6.20 12.37
CA VAL A 181 -11.69 -6.69 11.00
C VAL A 181 -13.17 -7.02 10.75
N GLN A 182 -13.82 -7.72 11.69
CA GLN A 182 -15.25 -8.02 11.60
C GLN A 182 -16.10 -6.74 11.52
N HIS A 183 -15.74 -5.71 12.29
CA HIS A 183 -16.40 -4.41 12.24
C HIS A 183 -16.18 -3.69 10.90
N PHE A 184 -14.99 -3.76 10.31
CA PHE A 184 -14.77 -3.22 8.96
C PHE A 184 -15.63 -3.92 7.91
N ILE A 185 -15.75 -5.25 8.00
CA ILE A 185 -16.57 -6.04 7.08
C ILE A 185 -18.02 -5.58 7.18
N SER A 186 -18.59 -5.52 8.39
CA SER A 186 -19.98 -5.08 8.58
C SER A 186 -20.23 -3.66 8.08
N LEU A 187 -19.33 -2.71 8.35
CA LEU A 187 -19.44 -1.34 7.83
C LEU A 187 -19.33 -1.26 6.31
N SER A 188 -18.60 -2.17 5.68
CA SER A 188 -18.42 -2.21 4.22
C SER A 188 -19.59 -2.87 3.49
N GLU A 189 -20.38 -3.70 4.17
CA GLU A 189 -21.57 -4.35 3.63
C GLU A 189 -22.82 -3.46 3.70
N LEU A 190 -22.84 -2.45 4.59
CA LEU A 190 -23.91 -1.45 4.72
C LEU A 190 -23.95 -0.41 3.58
N ARG A 191 -23.45 -0.77 2.39
CA ARG A 191 -23.34 0.09 1.20
C ARG A 191 -24.67 0.35 0.52
#